data_AF-A0AAV9K9X5-F1
#
_entry.id   AF-A0AAV9K9X5-F1
#
_cell.length_a   1.000
_cell.length_b   1.000
_cell.length_c   1.000
_cell.angle_alpha   90.00
_cell.angle_beta   90.00
_cell.angle_gamma   90.00
#
_symmetry.space_group_name_H-M   'P 1'
#
loop_
_entity.id
_entity.type
_entity.pdbx_description
1 polymer ?
#
loop_
_entity_poly.entity_id
_entity_poly.type
_entity_poly.pdbx_seq_one_letter_code
_entity_poly.pdbx_strand_id
1 'polypeptide(L)'
;MFWSVIGEKDEKVLEWRDGIRHGCNPQNDSNLWPPQTRNQVLEYQKWATSLVKKLLEVLLKGLNVNEIDESLEPLLMGTMAININYYPPCPNPSIAIGFHRHCDMSCITLLLQDDAGVLYVQGTNGDNWILVYPIKGDLAVNIGNSL
;
A
#
# COMPACT_ATOMS: atom_id res chain seq x y z
N MET A 1 -5.47 4.57 -16.69
CA MET A 1 -6.87 4.81 -16.28
C MET A 1 -6.83 5.56 -14.96
N PHE A 2 -7.28 6.82 -14.94
CA PHE A 2 -7.36 7.63 -13.72
C PHE A 2 -8.59 7.17 -12.94
N TRP A 3 -8.40 6.72 -11.70
CA TRP A 3 -9.49 6.59 -10.75
C TRP A 3 -9.35 7.78 -9.81
N SER A 4 -10.15 8.83 -10.01
CA SER A 4 -10.60 9.58 -8.84
C SER A 4 -11.39 8.59 -7.99
N VAL A 5 -11.19 8.61 -6.67
CA VAL A 5 -12.03 7.86 -5.73
C VAL A 5 -13.38 8.57 -5.69
N ILE A 6 -14.11 8.54 -6.82
CA ILE A 6 -15.55 8.75 -6.80
C ILE A 6 -16.05 7.45 -6.23
N GLY A 7 -16.56 7.54 -5.00
CA GLY A 7 -17.02 6.38 -4.26
C GLY A 7 -17.93 5.49 -5.09
N GLU A 8 -17.94 4.20 -4.77
CA GLU A 8 -18.89 3.28 -5.36
C GLU A 8 -20.31 3.84 -5.24
N LYS A 9 -21.21 3.46 -6.14
CA LYS A 9 -22.55 4.07 -6.30
C LYS A 9 -23.40 4.11 -5.02
N ASP A 10 -23.01 3.36 -3.98
CA ASP A 10 -23.66 3.24 -2.68
C ASP A 10 -22.82 3.78 -1.49
N GLU A 11 -21.63 4.35 -1.73
CA GLU A 11 -20.82 4.97 -0.67
C GLU A 11 -21.44 6.28 -0.18
N LYS A 12 -21.90 6.28 1.08
CA LYS A 12 -22.53 7.43 1.73
C LYS A 12 -21.52 8.48 2.24
N VAL A 13 -20.25 8.12 2.33
CA VAL A 13 -19.16 8.96 2.86
C VAL A 13 -17.95 8.79 1.95
N LEU A 14 -17.42 9.91 1.44
CA LEU A 14 -16.22 9.93 0.61
C LEU A 14 -14.97 10.13 1.48
N GLU A 15 -13.86 9.57 1.01
CA GLU A 15 -12.55 9.74 1.63
C GLU A 15 -11.98 11.14 1.32
N TRP A 16 -11.34 11.77 2.30
CA TRP A 16 -10.67 13.06 2.15
C TRP A 16 -9.25 12.89 1.61
N ARG A 17 -9.15 12.43 0.36
CA ARG A 17 -7.89 12.17 -0.32
C ARG A 17 -8.04 12.21 -1.83
N ASP A 18 -6.96 12.57 -2.49
CA ASP A 18 -6.72 12.24 -3.88
C ASP A 18 -5.73 11.09 -3.98
N GLY A 19 -5.78 10.34 -5.08
CA GLY A 19 -4.81 9.27 -5.30
C GLY A 19 -4.64 8.90 -6.76
N ILE A 20 -3.46 8.37 -7.08
CA ILE A 20 -3.18 7.73 -8.36
C ILE A 20 -2.73 6.31 -8.06
N ARG A 21 -3.50 5.33 -8.56
CA ARG A 21 -3.18 3.92 -8.45
C ARG A 21 -2.98 3.31 -9.82
N HIS A 22 -1.85 2.64 -10.02
CA HIS A 22 -1.64 1.77 -11.18
C HIS A 22 -1.13 0.41 -10.75
N GLY A 23 -1.62 -0.62 -11.44
CA GLY A 23 -0.97 -1.92 -11.46
C GLY A 23 0.42 -1.81 -12.07
N CYS A 24 1.30 -2.68 -11.65
CA CYS A 24 2.65 -2.79 -12.16
C CYS A 24 2.74 -4.05 -13.01
N ASN A 25 2.37 -3.97 -14.28
CA ASN A 25 2.67 -5.05 -15.22
C ASN A 25 4.09 -4.86 -15.80
N PRO A 26 4.96 -5.88 -15.76
CA PRO A 26 6.28 -5.83 -16.39
C PRO A 26 6.27 -5.52 -17.90
N GLN A 27 5.12 -5.64 -18.58
CA GLN A 27 5.07 -5.58 -20.04
C GLN A 27 4.76 -4.21 -20.67
N ASN A 28 4.11 -3.22 -20.00
CA ASN A 28 3.98 -1.85 -20.60
C ASN A 28 3.33 -0.72 -19.76
N ASP A 29 3.37 -0.72 -18.43
CA ASP A 29 2.58 0.27 -17.65
C ASP A 29 3.30 1.60 -17.33
N SER A 30 4.55 1.77 -17.77
CA SER A 30 5.35 2.98 -17.45
C SER A 30 4.71 4.27 -17.97
N ASN A 31 4.06 4.23 -19.14
CA ASN A 31 3.41 5.38 -19.74
C ASN A 31 2.11 5.80 -19.04
N LEU A 32 1.57 4.96 -18.15
CA LEU A 32 0.39 5.30 -17.36
C LEU A 32 0.73 6.32 -16.27
N TRP A 33 1.98 6.31 -15.78
CA TRP A 33 2.45 7.28 -14.81
C TRP A 33 2.69 8.65 -15.45
N PRO A 34 2.32 9.74 -14.75
CA PRO A 34 2.66 11.10 -15.17
C PRO A 34 4.16 11.23 -15.44
N PRO A 35 4.58 11.91 -16.52
CA PRO A 35 6.00 12.03 -16.87
C PRO A 35 6.89 12.58 -15.74
N GLN A 36 6.34 13.41 -14.86
CA GLN A 36 7.02 14.06 -13.74
C GLN A 36 7.40 13.08 -12.61
N THR A 37 6.66 11.98 -12.47
CA THR A 37 6.86 11.00 -11.39
C THR A 37 7.30 9.63 -11.89
N ARG A 38 7.17 9.37 -13.20
CA ARG A 38 7.40 8.07 -13.83
C ARG A 38 8.73 7.43 -13.42
N ASN A 39 9.84 8.14 -13.52
CA ASN A 39 11.16 7.55 -13.28
C ASN A 39 11.32 7.13 -11.81
N GLN A 40 10.85 7.98 -10.89
CA GLN A 40 10.90 7.76 -9.44
C GLN A 40 10.02 6.57 -9.04
N VAL A 41 8.83 6.46 -9.65
CA VAL A 41 7.92 5.32 -9.40
C VAL A 41 8.54 4.03 -9.92
N LEU A 42 9.14 4.02 -11.11
CA LEU A 42 9.78 2.82 -11.66
C LEU A 42 11.01 2.39 -10.85
N GLU A 43 11.78 3.35 -10.34
CA GLU A 43 12.90 3.08 -9.45
C GLU A 43 12.43 2.50 -8.12
N TYR A 44 11.42 3.11 -7.50
CA TYR A 44 10.79 2.60 -6.29
C TYR A 44 10.22 1.21 -6.50
N GLN A 45 9.52 0.98 -7.62
CA GLN A 45 8.95 -0.31 -7.98
C GLN A 45 10.03 -1.41 -7.96
N LYS A 46 11.15 -1.19 -8.66
CA LYS A 46 12.26 -2.17 -8.73
C LYS A 46 12.81 -2.50 -7.35
N TRP A 47 13.01 -1.48 -6.51
CA TRP A 47 13.52 -1.65 -5.16
C TRP A 47 12.50 -2.37 -4.25
N ALA A 48 11.24 -1.95 -4.31
CA ALA A 48 10.14 -2.50 -3.52
C ALA A 48 9.91 -3.98 -3.83
N THR A 49 9.88 -4.37 -5.12
CA THR A 49 9.75 -5.79 -5.51
C THR A 49 10.86 -6.64 -4.90
N SER A 50 12.09 -6.16 -4.93
CA SER A 50 13.24 -6.87 -4.36
C SER A 50 13.14 -7.00 -2.83
N LEU A 51 12.64 -5.97 -2.15
CA LEU A 51 12.43 -5.99 -0.71
C LEU A 51 11.28 -6.92 -0.31
N VAL A 52 10.13 -6.86 -1.00
CA VAL A 52 8.98 -7.74 -0.75
C VAL A 52 9.37 -9.21 -0.87
N LYS A 53 10.15 -9.58 -1.90
CA LYS A 53 10.64 -10.97 -2.06
C LYS A 53 11.41 -11.44 -0.83
N LYS A 54 12.36 -10.63 -0.34
CA LYS A 54 13.16 -10.93 0.85
C LYS A 54 12.31 -11.03 2.13
N LEU A 55 11.33 -10.14 2.29
CA LEU A 55 10.43 -10.17 3.44
C LEU A 55 9.57 -11.44 3.43
N LEU A 56 9.01 -11.81 2.28
CA LEU A 56 8.26 -13.05 2.11
C LEU A 56 9.14 -14.26 2.42
N GLU A 57 10.36 -14.35 1.90
CA GLU A 57 11.29 -15.44 2.21
C GLU A 57 11.57 -15.56 3.73
N VAL A 58 11.68 -14.44 4.44
CA VAL A 58 11.88 -14.46 5.90
C VAL A 58 10.62 -14.92 6.64
N LEU A 59 9.44 -14.45 6.25
CA LEU A 59 8.17 -14.85 6.86
C LEU A 59 7.87 -16.35 6.61
N LEU A 60 8.07 -16.80 5.38
CA LEU A 60 7.84 -18.18 4.94
C LEU A 60 8.76 -19.20 5.63
N LYS A 61 9.99 -18.80 6.00
CA LYS A 61 10.85 -19.64 6.84
C LYS A 61 10.20 -19.98 8.18
N GLY A 62 9.42 -19.05 8.77
CA GLY A 62 8.62 -19.31 9.97
C GLY A 62 7.54 -20.37 9.77
N LEU A 63 7.15 -20.62 8.51
CA LEU A 63 6.18 -21.63 8.09
C LEU A 63 6.85 -22.90 7.51
N ASN A 64 8.18 -23.05 7.68
CA ASN A 64 8.99 -24.14 7.11
C ASN A 64 9.02 -24.18 5.57
N VAL A 65 8.77 -23.05 4.92
CA VAL A 65 8.95 -22.87 3.47
C VAL A 65 10.29 -22.18 3.24
N ASN A 66 11.24 -22.88 2.64
CA ASN A 66 12.63 -22.43 2.56
C ASN A 66 12.94 -21.58 1.31
N GLU A 67 12.11 -21.66 0.28
CA GLU A 67 12.27 -20.94 -0.98
C GLU A 67 10.91 -20.58 -1.60
N ILE A 68 10.88 -19.48 -2.35
CA ILE A 68 9.75 -19.10 -3.21
C ILE A 68 10.08 -19.62 -4.60
N ASP A 69 9.49 -20.77 -4.96
CA ASP A 69 9.66 -21.40 -6.27
C ASP A 69 8.72 -20.80 -7.34
N GLU A 70 8.80 -21.33 -8.56
CA GLU A 70 7.98 -20.89 -9.70
C GLU A 70 6.47 -21.10 -9.48
N SER A 71 6.05 -21.95 -8.54
CA SER A 71 4.64 -22.16 -8.20
C SER A 71 4.13 -21.13 -7.18
N LEU A 72 4.98 -20.72 -6.24
CA LEU A 72 4.65 -19.76 -5.18
C LEU A 72 4.81 -18.31 -5.62
N GLU A 73 5.80 -18.00 -6.46
CA GLU A 73 6.10 -16.62 -6.88
C GLU A 73 4.88 -15.92 -7.52
N PRO A 74 4.11 -16.54 -8.44
CA PRO A 74 2.91 -15.92 -8.99
C PRO A 74 1.78 -15.72 -7.97
N LEU A 75 1.67 -16.60 -6.97
CA LEU A 75 0.64 -16.50 -5.93
C LEU A 75 0.92 -15.35 -4.96
N LEU A 76 2.19 -15.18 -4.60
CA LEU A 76 2.62 -14.19 -3.60
C LEU A 76 2.95 -12.82 -4.22
N MET A 77 3.43 -12.81 -5.46
CA MET A 77 4.02 -11.64 -6.11
C MET A 77 3.52 -11.40 -7.54
N GLY A 78 2.55 -12.19 -8.03
CA GLY A 78 2.07 -12.11 -9.41
C GLY A 78 1.31 -10.82 -9.74
N THR A 79 0.89 -10.07 -8.73
CA THR A 79 0.35 -8.72 -8.92
C THR A 79 1.01 -7.74 -7.95
N MET A 80 1.22 -6.53 -8.44
CA MET A 80 1.70 -5.40 -7.65
C MET A 80 0.95 -4.17 -8.12
N ALA A 81 0.65 -3.27 -7.20
CA ALA A 81 0.11 -1.96 -7.51
C ALA A 81 0.81 -0.92 -6.63
N ILE A 82 1.07 0.25 -7.20
CA ILE A 82 1.56 1.41 -6.45
C ILE A 82 0.43 2.42 -6.38
N ASN A 83 0.25 2.99 -5.19
CA ASN A 83 -0.71 4.05 -4.93
C ASN A 83 0.04 5.26 -4.39
N ILE A 84 -0.12 6.41 -5.03
CA ILE A 84 0.39 7.70 -4.56
C ILE A 84 -0.79 8.44 -3.96
N ASN A 85 -0.74 8.68 -2.67
CA ASN A 85 -1.83 9.25 -1.90
C ASN A 85 -1.52 10.70 -1.52
N TYR A 86 -2.47 11.60 -1.75
CA TYR A 86 -2.39 12.98 -1.32
C TYR A 86 -3.57 13.29 -0.39
N TYR A 87 -3.26 13.69 0.84
CA TYR A 87 -4.25 14.05 1.84
C TYR A 87 -4.22 15.58 2.04
N PRO A 88 -5.08 16.35 1.35
CA PRO A 88 -5.09 17.80 1.51
C PRO A 88 -5.50 18.20 2.93
N PRO A 89 -5.09 19.38 3.44
CA PRO A 89 -5.57 19.90 4.71
C PRO A 89 -7.11 19.88 4.79
N CYS A 90 -7.65 19.29 5.85
CA CYS A 90 -9.09 19.19 6.05
C CYS A 90 -9.60 20.34 6.95
N PRO A 91 -10.59 21.14 6.52
CA PRO A 91 -11.16 22.21 7.35
C PRO A 91 -11.82 21.72 8.64
N ASN A 92 -12.36 20.50 8.62
CA ASN A 92 -12.97 19.88 9.79
C ASN A 92 -12.61 18.39 9.89
N PRO A 93 -11.44 18.04 10.47
CA PRO A 93 -10.96 16.67 10.54
C PRO A 93 -11.82 15.77 11.43
N SER A 94 -12.68 16.33 12.30
CA SER A 94 -13.54 15.53 13.20
C SER A 94 -14.66 14.78 12.48
N ILE A 95 -14.99 15.19 11.25
CA ILE A 95 -16.06 14.61 10.42
C ILE A 95 -15.54 14.02 9.11
N ALA A 96 -14.22 14.05 8.89
CA ALA A 96 -13.59 13.55 7.67
C ALA A 96 -12.72 12.33 7.99
N ILE A 97 -12.50 11.49 6.99
CA ILE A 97 -11.62 10.34 7.09
C ILE A 97 -10.70 10.31 5.88
N GLY A 98 -9.40 10.16 6.12
CA GLY A 98 -8.41 10.07 5.03
C GLY A 98 -8.56 8.77 4.25
N PHE A 99 -8.77 7.65 4.95
CA PHE A 99 -8.98 6.32 4.36
C PHE A 99 -9.86 5.49 5.28
N HIS A 100 -10.83 4.76 4.74
CA HIS A 100 -11.76 3.96 5.54
C HIS A 100 -11.05 2.85 6.33
N ARG A 101 -11.73 2.34 7.37
CA ARG A 101 -11.24 1.15 8.10
C ARG A 101 -11.27 -0.04 7.17
N HIS A 102 -10.14 -0.70 6.98
CA HIS A 102 -10.02 -1.84 6.09
C HIS A 102 -8.90 -2.77 6.55
N CYS A 103 -8.84 -3.92 5.91
CA CYS A 103 -7.65 -4.76 5.84
C CYS A 103 -7.19 -4.80 4.39
N ASP A 104 -5.89 -4.81 4.17
CA ASP A 104 -5.35 -4.94 2.83
C ASP A 104 -5.64 -6.32 2.25
N MET A 105 -6.00 -6.37 0.97
CA MET A 105 -6.14 -7.63 0.23
C MET A 105 -4.82 -8.11 -0.40
N SER A 106 -3.73 -7.37 -0.23
CA SER A 106 -2.39 -7.77 -0.68
C SER A 106 -1.83 -8.92 0.17
N CYS A 107 -0.70 -9.50 -0.23
CA CYS A 107 0.08 -10.37 0.66
C CYS A 107 0.87 -9.52 1.67
N ILE A 108 1.59 -8.52 1.15
CA ILE A 108 2.36 -7.54 1.94
C ILE A 108 2.13 -6.16 1.34
N THR A 109 1.96 -5.17 2.20
CA THR A 109 1.98 -3.74 1.82
C THR A 109 3.23 -3.09 2.39
N LEU A 110 3.91 -2.31 1.54
CA LEU A 110 4.98 -1.39 1.94
C LEU A 110 4.43 0.04 1.86
N LEU A 111 4.45 0.75 2.98
CA LEU A 111 3.99 2.13 3.08
C LEU A 111 5.15 3.07 3.43
N LEU A 112 5.46 3.96 2.49
CA LEU A 112 6.33 5.10 2.70
C LEU A 112 5.47 6.31 3.10
N GLN A 113 5.72 6.87 4.28
CA GLN A 113 4.97 7.99 4.83
C GLN A 113 5.76 9.30 4.73
N ASP A 114 5.04 10.41 4.68
CA ASP A 114 5.59 11.72 4.95
C ASP A 114 5.62 12.01 6.46
N ASP A 115 6.07 13.21 6.82
CA ASP A 115 6.24 13.61 8.22
C ASP A 115 4.89 13.98 8.91
N ALA A 116 3.75 13.87 8.22
CA ALA A 116 2.44 14.25 8.77
C ALA A 116 1.93 13.23 9.81
N GLY A 117 2.31 11.96 9.67
CA GLY A 117 2.09 10.92 10.68
C GLY A 117 0.63 10.63 11.02
N VAL A 118 -0.11 10.10 10.04
CA VAL A 118 -1.56 9.93 10.13
C VAL A 118 -2.05 8.48 10.09
N LEU A 119 -1.14 7.49 10.16
CA LEU A 119 -1.52 6.07 10.11
C LEU A 119 -2.00 5.60 11.48
N TYR A 120 -3.23 5.08 11.53
CA TYR A 120 -3.77 4.39 12.70
C TYR A 120 -3.99 2.91 12.39
N VAL A 121 -3.53 2.04 13.29
CA VAL A 121 -3.70 0.59 13.20
C VAL A 121 -4.52 0.11 14.38
N GLN A 122 -5.47 -0.79 14.15
CA GLN A 122 -6.25 -1.40 15.23
C GLN A 122 -5.38 -2.42 15.97
N GLY A 123 -5.27 -2.30 17.29
CA GLY A 123 -4.59 -3.27 18.13
C GLY A 123 -5.28 -4.63 18.08
N THR A 124 -4.52 -5.69 18.36
CA THR A 124 -4.98 -7.10 18.26
C THR A 124 -6.18 -7.45 19.15
N ASN A 125 -6.43 -6.65 20.19
CA ASN A 125 -7.58 -6.82 21.08
C ASN A 125 -8.83 -6.05 20.63
N GLY A 126 -8.84 -5.47 19.41
CA GLY A 126 -10.02 -4.90 18.75
C GLY A 126 -10.45 -3.50 19.21
N ASP A 127 -10.08 -3.07 20.42
CA ASP A 127 -10.71 -1.88 21.02
C ASP A 127 -9.88 -0.60 20.93
N ASN A 128 -8.61 -0.68 20.58
CA ASN A 128 -7.69 0.48 20.61
C ASN A 128 -7.07 0.75 19.24
N TRP A 129 -7.14 2.01 18.81
CA TRP A 129 -6.37 2.51 17.66
C TRP A 129 -5.00 2.99 18.12
N ILE A 130 -3.96 2.49 17.47
CA ILE A 130 -2.56 2.81 17.73
C ILE A 130 -2.08 3.74 16.62
N LEU A 131 -1.60 4.92 17.00
CA LEU A 131 -0.94 5.83 16.06
C LEU A 131 0.46 5.28 15.74
N VAL A 132 0.73 5.10 14.46
CA VAL A 132 2.06 4.71 13.94
C VAL A 132 2.78 5.99 13.53
N TYR A 133 3.76 6.39 14.34
CA TYR A 133 4.58 7.55 14.05
C TYR A 133 5.52 7.27 12.88
N PRO A 134 5.58 8.15 11.87
CA PRO A 134 6.52 8.01 10.78
C PRO A 134 7.93 8.28 11.29
N ILE A 135 8.85 7.38 10.97
CA ILE A 135 10.27 7.58 11.23
C ILE A 135 10.92 7.87 9.89
N LYS A 136 11.68 8.97 9.82
CA LYS A 136 12.30 9.41 8.57
C LYS A 136 13.24 8.33 8.02
N GLY A 137 12.91 7.82 6.84
CA GLY A 137 13.68 6.77 6.14
C GLY A 137 13.14 5.35 6.36
N ASP A 138 12.13 5.19 7.22
CA ASP A 138 11.52 3.89 7.49
C ASP A 138 10.32 3.63 6.58
N LEU A 139 9.96 2.34 6.49
CA LEU A 139 8.72 1.88 5.89
C LEU A 139 7.86 1.21 6.95
N ALA A 140 6.57 1.55 6.96
CA ALA A 140 5.59 0.70 7.62
C ALA A 140 5.32 -0.51 6.71
N VAL A 141 5.32 -1.70 7.30
CA VAL A 141 5.05 -2.97 6.60
C VAL A 141 3.91 -3.66 7.31
N ASN A 142 2.89 -4.06 6.57
CA ASN A 142 1.79 -4.87 7.11
C ASN A 142 1.49 -6.08 6.22
N ILE A 143 0.95 -7.11 6.88
CA ILE A 143 0.43 -8.31 6.25
C ILE A 143 -1.00 -8.02 5.79
N GLY A 144 -1.35 -8.47 4.60
CA GLY A 144 -2.73 -8.43 4.11
C GLY A 144 -3.36 -9.82 4.08
N ASN A 145 -4.66 -9.86 3.80
CA ASN A 145 -5.49 -11.07 3.93
C ASN A 145 -5.11 -12.21 2.98
N SER A 146 -4.32 -11.94 1.93
CA SER A 146 -3.93 -12.96 0.95
C SER A 146 -2.71 -13.79 1.39
N LEU A 147 -1.97 -13.36 2.41
CA LEU A 147 -0.84 -14.10 2.98
C LEU A 147 -1.27 -14.85 4.25
#